data_AF-A0A7X1LY60-F1
#
_entry.id   AF-A0A7X1LY60-F1
#
_cell.length_a   1.000
_cell.length_b   1.000
_cell.length_c   1.000
_cell.angle_alpha   90.00
_cell.angle_beta   90.00
_cell.angle_gamma   90.00
#
_symmetry.space_group_name_H-M   'P 1'
#
loop_
_entity.id
_entity.type
_entity.pdbx_description
1 polymer ?
#
loop_
_entity_poly.entity_id
_entity_poly.type
_entity_poly.pdbx_seq_one_letter_code
_entity_poly.pdbx_strand_id
1 'polypeptide(L)'
;MALERRTDAVELHKAGRHLACLYYLGFTAECFAKALCAARGRAVPRGRDGHNVLAILAQAGFSPQVLSLEVRNFLTDRDVGLRYQSALPEDVTIEDEIKAANRFANWCTTQLRRRAKAHRRNAP
;
A
#
# COMPACT_ATOMS: atom_id res chain seq x y z
N MET A 1 -9.44 -3.98 9.34
CA MET A 1 -8.59 -4.67 8.34
C MET A 1 -8.31 -3.77 7.14
N ALA A 2 -7.24 -4.03 6.36
CA ALA A 2 -6.87 -3.21 5.18
C ALA A 2 -7.98 -3.12 4.11
N LEU A 3 -8.82 -4.15 3.96
CA LEU A 3 -9.98 -4.15 3.06
C LEU A 3 -11.06 -3.16 3.51
N GLU A 4 -11.39 -3.12 4.80
CA GLU A 4 -12.35 -2.16 5.35
C GLU A 4 -11.85 -0.72 5.15
N ARG A 5 -10.55 -0.48 5.33
CA ARG A 5 -9.93 0.85 5.13
C ARG A 5 -9.92 1.29 3.66
N ARG A 6 -9.87 0.35 2.72
CA ARG A 6 -10.05 0.63 1.30
C ARG A 6 -11.50 1.06 1.00
N THR A 7 -12.49 0.41 1.62
CA THR A 7 -13.89 0.81 1.50
C THR A 7 -14.11 2.20 2.09
N ASP A 8 -13.54 2.50 3.26
CA ASP A 8 -13.57 3.84 3.87
C ASP A 8 -13.01 4.90 2.91
N ALA A 9 -11.91 4.61 2.21
CA ALA A 9 -11.30 5.54 1.27
C ALA A 9 -12.24 5.88 0.10
N VAL A 10 -13.01 4.92 -0.41
CA VAL A 10 -13.99 5.14 -1.49
C VAL A 10 -15.11 6.06 -1.02
N GLU A 11 -15.65 5.83 0.18
CA GLU A 11 -16.72 6.68 0.73
C GLU A 11 -16.23 8.09 1.04
N LEU A 12 -14.99 8.24 1.51
CA LEU A 12 -14.36 9.56 1.72
C LEU A 12 -14.19 10.33 0.41
N HIS A 13 -13.80 9.66 -0.68
CA HIS A 13 -13.72 10.30 -2.00
C HIS A 13 -15.10 10.77 -2.49
N LYS A 14 -16.13 9.91 -2.38
CA LYS A 14 -17.51 10.29 -2.73
C LYS A 14 -18.03 11.48 -1.92
N ALA A 15 -17.58 11.63 -0.68
CA ALA A 15 -17.91 12.75 0.20
C ALA A 15 -17.01 14.00 -0.01
N GLY A 16 -16.16 14.04 -1.04
CA GLY A 16 -15.25 15.16 -1.32
C GLY A 16 -14.06 15.28 -0.34
N ARG A 17 -13.86 14.30 0.55
CA ARG A 17 -12.80 14.29 1.57
C ARG A 17 -11.53 13.65 1.02
N HIS A 18 -10.97 14.25 -0.01
CA HIS A 18 -9.90 13.67 -0.81
C HIS A 18 -8.59 13.45 -0.02
N LEU A 19 -8.23 14.35 0.90
CA LEU A 19 -7.04 14.16 1.73
C LEU A 19 -7.17 12.96 2.66
N ALA A 20 -8.34 12.80 3.29
CA ALA A 20 -8.63 11.66 4.13
C ALA A 20 -8.65 10.37 3.29
N CYS A 21 -9.23 10.39 2.10
CA CYS A 21 -9.14 9.28 1.15
C CYS A 21 -7.68 8.88 0.89
N LEU A 22 -6.83 9.85 0.52
CA LEU A 22 -5.42 9.61 0.19
C LEU A 22 -4.64 9.03 1.37
N TYR A 23 -4.87 9.56 2.58
CA TYR A 23 -4.29 9.03 3.80
C TYR A 23 -4.68 7.56 4.04
N TYR A 24 -5.95 7.20 3.87
CA TYR A 24 -6.43 5.82 4.03
C TYR A 24 -5.88 4.87 2.96
N LEU A 25 -5.68 5.34 1.72
CA LEU A 25 -5.03 4.57 0.67
C LEU A 25 -3.57 4.27 1.02
N GLY A 26 -2.80 5.26 1.48
CA GLY A 26 -1.43 5.08 1.94
C GLY A 26 -1.34 4.08 3.10
N PHE A 27 -2.21 4.21 4.10
CA PHE A 27 -2.28 3.26 5.22
C PHE A 27 -2.61 1.83 4.76
N THR A 28 -3.51 1.69 3.79
CA THR A 28 -3.87 0.39 3.19
C THR A 28 -2.66 -0.24 2.48
N ALA A 29 -1.90 0.56 1.73
CA ALA A 29 -0.67 0.10 1.06
C ALA A 29 0.38 -0.37 2.06
N GLU A 30 0.62 0.39 3.14
CA GLU A 30 1.52 0.00 4.23
C GLU A 30 1.13 -1.37 4.82
N CYS A 31 -0.17 -1.55 5.13
CA CYS A 31 -0.68 -2.81 5.67
C CYS A 31 -0.43 -4.01 4.74
N PHE A 32 -0.64 -3.84 3.43
CA PHE A 32 -0.37 -4.91 2.46
C PHE A 32 1.12 -5.25 2.35
N ALA A 33 2.00 -4.24 2.34
CA ALA A 33 3.44 -4.48 2.30
C ALA A 33 3.91 -5.24 3.56
N LYS A 34 3.41 -4.87 4.75
CA LYS A 34 3.69 -5.59 6.00
C LYS A 34 3.19 -7.03 5.96
N ALA A 35 2.00 -7.27 5.39
CA ALA A 35 1.48 -8.61 5.20
C ALA A 35 2.39 -9.46 4.28
N LEU A 36 3.01 -8.85 3.25
CA LEU A 36 3.98 -9.54 2.41
C LEU A 36 5.25 -9.94 3.16
N CYS A 37 5.77 -9.09 4.06
CA CYS A 37 6.87 -9.46 4.96
C CYS A 37 6.48 -10.70 5.80
N ALA A 38 5.33 -10.64 6.47
CA ALA A 38 4.84 -11.73 7.31
C ALA A 38 4.66 -13.04 6.52
N ALA A 39 4.03 -12.99 5.34
CA ALA A 39 3.83 -14.16 4.48
C ALA A 39 5.14 -14.77 3.94
N ARG A 40 6.24 -14.02 3.97
CA ARG A 40 7.57 -14.47 3.56
C ARG A 40 8.47 -14.81 4.74
N GLY A 41 7.94 -14.80 5.97
CA GLY A 41 8.70 -15.08 7.18
C GLY A 41 9.77 -14.03 7.47
N ARG A 42 9.56 -12.79 7.02
CA ARG A 42 10.50 -11.67 7.20
C ARG A 42 9.95 -10.67 8.19
N ALA A 43 10.82 -10.13 9.02
CA ALA A 43 10.47 -9.03 9.91
C ALA A 43 10.17 -7.76 9.11
N VAL A 44 9.16 -7.00 9.56
CA VAL A 44 8.90 -5.64 9.08
C VAL A 44 10.01 -4.72 9.62
N PRO A 45 10.52 -3.76 8.81
CA PRO A 45 11.46 -2.75 9.29
C PRO A 45 10.91 -1.97 10.49
N ARG A 46 11.80 -1.51 11.38
CA ARG A 46 11.44 -0.71 12.57
C ARG A 46 11.72 0.77 12.31
N GLY A 47 11.15 1.64 13.16
CA GLY A 47 11.33 3.08 13.05
C GLY A 47 10.71 3.65 11.78
N ARG A 48 11.36 4.65 11.18
CA ARG A 48 10.86 5.35 9.99
C ARG A 48 10.63 4.42 8.80
N ASP A 49 11.51 3.45 8.59
CA ASP A 49 11.39 2.49 7.48
C ASP A 49 10.18 1.56 7.63
N GLY A 50 9.64 1.41 8.85
CA GLY A 50 8.41 0.69 9.12
C GLY A 50 7.15 1.38 8.59
N HIS A 51 7.28 2.60 8.06
CA HIS A 51 6.22 3.38 7.41
C HIS A 51 6.52 3.65 5.93
N ASN A 52 7.75 3.42 5.47
CA ASN A 52 8.11 3.54 4.06
C ASN A 52 7.73 2.26 3.30
N VAL A 53 6.70 2.34 2.47
CA VAL A 53 6.16 1.16 1.76
C VAL A 53 7.21 0.52 0.85
N LEU A 54 8.06 1.30 0.17
CA LEU A 54 9.11 0.76 -0.70
C LEU A 54 10.20 0.04 0.11
N ALA A 55 10.58 0.57 1.27
CA ALA A 55 11.52 -0.10 2.17
C ALA A 55 10.95 -1.43 2.70
N ILE A 56 9.67 -1.46 3.06
CA ILE A 56 8.98 -2.68 3.50
C ILE A 56 8.94 -3.72 2.37
N LEU A 57 8.69 -3.31 1.11
CA LEU A 57 8.71 -4.21 -0.04
C LEU A 57 10.10 -4.80 -0.32
N ALA A 58 11.14 -3.96 -0.25
CA ALA A 58 12.52 -4.41 -0.38
C ALA A 58 12.87 -5.44 0.70
N GLN A 59 12.44 -5.18 1.95
CA GLN A 59 12.58 -6.13 3.04
C GLN A 59 11.82 -7.43 2.79
N ALA A 60 10.61 -7.37 2.21
CA ALA A 60 9.88 -8.56 1.75
C ALA A 60 10.57 -9.29 0.58
N GLY A 61 11.62 -8.73 -0.03
CA GLY A 61 12.37 -9.34 -1.13
C GLY A 61 11.76 -9.07 -2.51
N PHE A 62 11.05 -7.95 -2.67
CA PHE A 62 10.57 -7.46 -3.95
C PHE A 62 11.33 -6.20 -4.33
N SER A 63 11.80 -6.12 -5.59
CA SER A 63 12.39 -4.87 -6.08
C SER A 63 11.29 -3.91 -6.52
N PRO A 64 11.45 -2.58 -6.34
CA PRO A 64 10.45 -1.60 -6.76
C PRO A 64 10.11 -1.66 -8.25
N GLN A 65 11.03 -2.15 -9.09
CA GLN A 65 10.87 -2.23 -10.54
C GLN A 65 9.76 -3.21 -10.97
N VAL A 66 9.28 -4.09 -10.08
CA VAL A 66 8.13 -4.97 -10.36
C VAL A 66 6.80 -4.22 -10.41
N LEU A 67 6.78 -2.95 -9.97
CA LEU A 67 5.62 -2.07 -9.97
C LEU A 67 5.70 -1.08 -11.13
N SER A 68 4.56 -0.62 -11.65
CA SER A 68 4.52 0.45 -12.65
C SER A 68 5.04 1.77 -12.06
N LEU A 69 5.47 2.70 -12.92
CA LEU A 69 5.97 4.02 -12.49
C LEU A 69 4.93 4.77 -11.64
N GLU A 70 3.69 4.81 -12.08
CA GLU A 70 2.57 5.43 -11.34
C GLU A 70 2.43 4.87 -9.91
N VAL A 71 2.55 3.55 -9.74
CA VAL A 71 2.47 2.92 -8.42
C VAL A 71 3.69 3.28 -7.57
N ARG A 72 4.88 3.34 -8.17
CA ARG A 72 6.08 3.76 -7.43
C ARG A 72 6.00 5.20 -6.96
N ASN A 73 5.51 6.11 -7.81
CA ASN A 73 5.31 7.51 -7.44
C ASN A 73 4.30 7.61 -6.30
N PHE A 74 3.13 6.97 -6.47
CA PHE A 74 2.13 6.83 -5.41
C PHE A 74 2.76 6.31 -4.11
N LEU A 75 3.65 5.33 -4.11
CA LEU A 75 4.23 4.80 -2.87
C LEU A 75 5.35 5.67 -2.28
N THR A 76 6.04 6.45 -3.10
CA THR A 76 7.17 7.30 -2.67
C THR A 76 6.68 8.47 -1.85
N ASP A 77 5.55 9.06 -2.27
CA ASP A 77 5.04 10.30 -1.70
C ASP A 77 4.18 10.07 -0.44
N ARG A 78 4.07 8.81 0.02
CA ARG A 78 3.15 8.42 1.10
C ARG A 78 3.93 8.04 2.35
N ASP A 79 4.20 9.07 3.15
CA ASP A 79 4.67 8.95 4.53
C ASP A 79 3.56 9.44 5.50
N VAL A 80 3.71 9.16 6.79
CA VAL A 80 2.79 9.57 7.88
C VAL A 80 2.53 11.08 7.93
N GLY A 81 3.36 11.88 7.25
CA GLY A 81 3.24 13.33 7.11
C GLY A 81 1.93 13.80 6.45
N LEU A 82 1.27 12.95 5.66
CA LEU A 82 -0.01 13.28 5.03
C LEU A 82 -1.13 13.64 6.01
N ARG A 83 -1.06 13.14 7.26
CA ARG A 83 -2.02 13.47 8.31
C ARG A 83 -2.01 14.95 8.69
N TYR A 84 -0.90 15.65 8.40
CA TYR A 84 -0.68 17.04 8.80
C TYR A 84 -0.84 18.03 7.64
N GLN A 85 -1.15 17.53 6.43
CA GLN A 85 -1.46 18.41 5.30
C GLN A 85 -2.86 18.99 5.45
N SER A 86 -3.07 20.24 5.01
CA SER A 86 -4.36 20.93 5.07
C SER A 86 -5.14 20.87 3.76
N ALA A 87 -4.46 20.55 2.65
CA ALA A 87 -5.03 20.44 1.32
C ALA A 87 -4.26 19.37 0.52
N LEU A 88 -4.86 18.87 -0.56
CA LEU A 88 -4.09 18.11 -1.54
C LEU A 88 -3.06 19.02 -2.22
N PRO A 89 -1.86 18.50 -2.52
CA PRO A 89 -0.94 19.18 -3.41
C PRO A 89 -1.61 19.46 -4.77
N GLU A 90 -1.32 20.62 -5.36
CA GLU A 90 -1.95 21.08 -6.60
C GLU A 90 -1.67 20.17 -7.81
N ASP A 91 -0.58 19.41 -7.76
CA ASP A 91 -0.15 18.45 -8.77
C ASP A 91 -0.73 17.04 -8.58
N VAL A 92 -1.56 16.82 -7.55
CA VAL A 92 -2.14 15.50 -7.24
C VAL A 92 -3.58 15.39 -7.73
N THR A 93 -3.77 14.52 -8.73
CA THR A 93 -5.10 14.06 -9.16
C THR A 93 -5.55 12.86 -8.31
N ILE A 94 -6.55 13.04 -7.45
CA ILE A 94 -6.99 12.00 -6.51
C ILE A 94 -7.44 10.70 -7.22
N GLU A 95 -8.02 10.80 -8.42
CA GLU A 95 -8.44 9.64 -9.22
C GLU A 95 -7.25 8.77 -9.63
N ASP A 96 -6.11 9.39 -9.96
CA ASP A 96 -4.91 8.65 -10.35
C ASP A 96 -4.24 8.00 -9.15
N GLU A 97 -4.27 8.66 -7.99
CA GLU A 97 -3.85 8.08 -6.71
C GLU A 97 -4.70 6.86 -6.33
N ILE A 98 -6.02 6.96 -6.47
CA ILE A 98 -6.94 5.84 -6.24
C ILE A 98 -6.62 4.69 -7.19
N LYS A 99 -6.38 4.96 -8.48
CA LYS A 99 -6.01 3.92 -9.46
C LYS A 99 -4.69 3.26 -9.07
N ALA A 100 -3.66 4.04 -8.74
CA ALA A 100 -2.35 3.52 -8.34
C ALA A 100 -2.44 2.66 -7.07
N ALA A 101 -3.13 3.13 -6.04
CA ALA A 101 -3.37 2.40 -4.80
C ALA A 101 -4.10 1.06 -5.05
N ASN A 102 -5.14 1.07 -5.90
CA ASN A 102 -5.88 -0.13 -6.26
C ASN A 102 -5.01 -1.15 -7.03
N ARG A 103 -4.19 -0.68 -7.97
CA ARG A 103 -3.23 -1.54 -8.69
C ARG A 103 -2.24 -2.19 -7.73
N PHE A 104 -1.72 -1.41 -6.78
CA PHE A 104 -0.82 -1.93 -5.75
C PHE A 104 -1.49 -2.99 -4.86
N ALA A 105 -2.69 -2.69 -4.34
CA ALA A 105 -3.44 -3.62 -3.50
C ALA A 105 -3.76 -4.95 -4.23
N ASN A 106 -4.15 -4.86 -5.50
CA ASN A 106 -4.40 -6.04 -6.34
C ASN A 106 -3.13 -6.87 -6.57
N TRP A 107 -1.99 -6.20 -6.82
CA TRP A 107 -0.70 -6.86 -6.96
C TRP A 107 -0.30 -7.57 -5.67
N CYS A 108 -0.37 -6.92 -4.51
CA CYS A 108 -0.08 -7.51 -3.19
C CYS A 108 -0.96 -8.73 -2.92
N THR A 109 -2.27 -8.60 -3.17
CA THR A 109 -3.24 -9.70 -3.02
C THR A 109 -2.86 -10.90 -3.88
N THR A 110 -2.41 -10.67 -5.12
CA THR A 110 -1.94 -11.73 -6.02
C THR A 110 -0.71 -12.44 -5.46
N GLN A 111 0.28 -11.70 -4.93
CA GLN A 111 1.47 -12.31 -4.34
C GLN A 111 1.15 -13.14 -3.10
N LEU A 112 0.28 -12.62 -2.22
CA LEU A 112 -0.18 -13.33 -1.02
C LEU A 112 -0.88 -14.65 -1.38
N ARG A 113 -1.77 -14.63 -2.39
CA ARG A 113 -2.46 -15.83 -2.88
C ARG A 113 -1.50 -16.87 -3.46
N ARG A 114 -0.51 -16.45 -4.26
CA ARG A 114 0.51 -17.35 -4.83
C ARG A 114 1.29 -18.07 -3.73
N ARG A 115 1.66 -17.35 -2.67
CA ARG A 115 2.36 -17.93 -1.51
C ARG A 115 1.48 -18.90 -0.72
N ALA A 116 0.22 -18.55 -0.45
CA ALA A 116 -0.72 -19.43 0.24
C ALA A 116 -0.92 -20.76 -0.52
N LYS A 117 -1.02 -20.72 -1.85
CA LYS A 117 -1.09 -21.93 -2.69
C LYS A 117 0.18 -22.77 -2.62
N ALA A 118 1.36 -22.14 -2.65
CA ALA A 118 2.63 -22.84 -2.52
C ALA A 118 2.80 -23.50 -1.13
N HIS A 119 2.38 -22.81 -0.07
CA HIS A 119 2.43 -23.34 1.29
C HIS A 119 1.50 -24.57 1.46
N ARG A 120 0.26 -24.51 0.96
CA ARG A 120 -0.68 -25.65 0.99
C ARG A 120 -0.18 -26.89 0.23
N ARG A 121 0.61 -26.71 -0.83
CA ARG A 121 1.19 -27.82 -1.61
C ARG A 121 2.36 -28.51 -0.90
N ASN A 122 2.98 -27.84 0.07
CA ASN A 122 4.16 -28.32 0.79
C ASN A 122 3.84 -28.67 2.25
N ALA A 123 2.58 -28.61 2.66
CA ALA A 123 2.14 -29.08 3.96
C ALA A 123 1.98 -30.61 3.91
N PRO A 124 2.51 -31.36 4.90
CA PRO A 124 2.47 -32.82 4.94
C PRO A 124 1.05 -33.38 5.08
#